data_AF-A0A843GEM9-F1
#
_entry.id   AF-A0A843GEM9-F1
#
_cell.length_a   1.000
_cell.length_b   1.000
_cell.length_c   1.000
_cell.angle_alpha   90.00
_cell.angle_beta   90.00
_cell.angle_gamma   90.00
#
_symmetry.space_group_name_H-M   'P 1'
#
loop_
_entity.id
_entity.type
_entity.pdbx_description
1 polymer ?
#
loop_
_entity_poly.entity_id
_entity_poly.type
_entity_poly.pdbx_seq_one_letter_code
_entity_poly.pdbx_strand_id
1 'polypeptide(L)'
;MWYALFHKSKCIAVLANKAAQAAEILLRIKNAYIKLPLWLQQGLKKWNNGEIVMENETKIFCGASSSSSVRGKSIDLLLVDEFAFIDDNMATAFMQSVFPTQAAKKDAMMMLISTPKGMNHFYAIWQKAKAGKNSFIPCKVQWNEVEGRDQAWLEKQIRDNGEQFVAQEYCCLTGDNQVTIEQKIPDGRIVQRTMSLEELYLQQEEGLL
;
A
#
# COMPACT_ATOMS: atom_id res chain seq x y z
N MET A 1 4.26 12.65 9.35
CA MET A 1 4.88 13.74 10.15
C MET A 1 3.85 14.78 10.56
N TRP A 2 3.23 15.49 9.60
CA TRP A 2 2.23 16.53 9.87
C TRP A 2 1.22 16.14 10.95
N TYR A 3 0.55 15.00 10.80
CA TYR A 3 -0.43 14.52 11.79
C TYR A 3 0.15 14.45 13.21
N ALA A 4 1.41 14.01 13.32
CA ALA A 4 2.08 13.83 14.59
C ALA A 4 2.42 15.16 15.29
N LEU A 5 2.73 16.21 14.51
CA LEU A 5 3.04 17.54 15.03
C LEU A 5 1.78 18.31 15.44
N PHE A 6 0.72 18.21 14.66
CA PHE A 6 -0.46 19.08 14.83
C PHE A 6 -1.60 18.44 15.64
N HIS A 7 -1.45 17.19 16.07
CA HIS A 7 -2.41 16.51 16.93
C HIS A 7 -1.70 15.99 18.18
N LYS A 8 -2.23 16.33 19.35
CA LYS A 8 -1.67 15.93 20.65
C LYS A 8 -2.16 14.54 21.07
N SER A 9 -1.34 13.84 21.83
CA SER A 9 -1.65 12.56 22.47
C SER A 9 -2.18 11.50 21.50
N LYS A 10 -1.62 11.45 20.27
CA LYS A 10 -1.97 10.46 19.25
C LYS A 10 -1.01 9.29 19.21
N CYS A 11 -1.53 8.11 18.86
CA CYS A 11 -0.74 6.90 18.67
C CYS A 11 -0.72 6.53 17.18
N ILE A 12 0.46 6.58 16.57
CA ILE A 12 0.69 6.33 15.15
C ILE A 12 1.48 5.03 15.00
N ALA A 13 0.95 4.10 14.23
CA ALA A 13 1.60 2.83 13.93
C ALA A 13 2.02 2.77 12.46
N VAL A 14 3.28 2.43 12.22
CA VAL A 14 3.83 2.18 10.88
C VAL A 14 4.16 0.71 10.77
N LEU A 15 3.41 -0.03 9.97
CA LEU A 15 3.57 -1.47 9.82
C LEU A 15 3.95 -1.81 8.38
N ALA A 16 4.69 -2.89 8.23
CA ALA A 16 5.04 -3.47 6.94
C ALA A 16 5.16 -4.99 7.08
N ASN A 17 5.29 -5.71 5.97
CA ASN A 17 5.48 -7.16 6.00
C ASN A 17 6.68 -7.56 6.89
N LYS A 18 7.82 -6.88 6.74
CA LYS A 18 8.99 -7.05 7.61
C LYS A 18 9.20 -5.82 8.50
N ALA A 19 9.58 -6.05 9.76
CA ALA A 19 9.85 -4.97 10.72
C ALA A 19 10.97 -4.02 10.24
N ALA A 20 11.94 -4.51 9.48
CA ALA A 20 13.00 -3.70 8.88
C ALA A 20 12.45 -2.66 7.88
N GLN A 21 11.50 -3.05 7.02
CA GLN A 21 10.86 -2.12 6.07
C GLN A 21 10.09 -1.02 6.81
N ALA A 22 9.35 -1.37 7.85
CA ALA A 22 8.65 -0.40 8.69
C ALA A 22 9.63 0.57 9.39
N ALA A 23 10.81 0.08 9.81
CA ALA A 23 11.87 0.90 10.40
C ALA A 23 12.48 1.88 9.38
N GLU A 24 12.60 1.51 8.10
CA GLU A 24 13.05 2.43 7.05
C GLU A 24 12.06 3.58 6.83
N ILE A 25 10.75 3.30 6.86
CA ILE A 25 9.72 4.35 6.78
C ILE A 25 9.84 5.27 8.00
N LEU A 26 10.01 4.72 9.20
CA LEU A 26 10.24 5.51 10.40
C LEU A 26 11.51 6.36 10.28
N LEU A 27 12.59 5.84 9.70
CA LEU A 27 13.81 6.59 9.44
C LEU A 27 13.56 7.77 8.49
N ARG A 28 12.75 7.61 7.43
CA ARG A 28 12.34 8.71 6.55
C ARG A 28 11.53 9.77 7.31
N ILE A 29 10.63 9.34 8.20
CA ILE A 29 9.87 10.23 9.10
C ILE A 29 10.83 11.01 10.03
N LYS A 30 11.84 10.34 10.60
CA LYS A 30 12.89 10.96 11.42
C LYS A 30 13.71 11.97 10.64
N ASN A 31 14.09 11.66 9.40
CA ASN A 31 14.81 12.57 8.54
C ASN A 31 13.97 13.80 8.18
N ALA A 32 12.67 13.62 7.95
CA ALA A 32 11.75 14.74 7.73
C ALA A 32 11.65 15.63 8.99
N TYR A 33 11.61 15.02 10.18
CA TYR A 33 11.59 15.74 11.46
C TYR A 33 12.83 16.64 11.64
N ILE A 34 14.04 16.10 11.43
CA ILE A 34 15.30 16.85 11.61
C ILE A 34 15.39 18.06 10.66
N LYS A 35 14.75 17.97 9.49
CA LYS A 35 14.73 19.04 8.48
C LYS A 35 13.67 20.12 8.74
N LEU A 36 12.83 19.97 9.77
CA LEU A 36 11.85 20.98 10.13
C LEU A 36 12.55 22.26 10.63
N PRO A 37 11.99 23.45 10.40
CA PRO A 37 12.50 24.67 11.02
C PRO A 37 12.34 24.60 12.54
N LEU A 38 13.26 25.21 13.28
CA LEU A 38 13.33 25.10 14.74
C LEU A 38 12.01 25.48 15.44
N TRP A 39 11.30 26.49 14.93
CA TRP A 39 10.02 26.93 15.50
C TRP A 39 8.88 25.92 15.35
N LEU A 40 9.02 24.93 14.46
CA LEU A 40 8.04 23.88 14.21
C LEU A 40 8.44 22.54 14.85
N GLN A 41 9.71 22.38 15.23
CA GLN A 41 10.19 21.18 15.90
C GLN A 41 9.68 21.13 17.34
N GLN A 42 9.05 20.01 17.69
CA GLN A 42 8.61 19.74 19.07
C GLN A 42 9.68 19.01 19.86
N GLY A 43 9.80 19.24 21.17
CA GLY A 43 10.67 18.45 22.04
C GLY A 43 10.46 16.93 21.90
N LEU A 44 11.53 16.14 22.05
CA LEU A 44 11.50 14.68 21.96
C LEU A 44 11.69 14.04 23.34
N LYS A 45 10.72 13.23 23.76
CA LYS A 45 10.81 12.38 24.97
C LYS A 45 11.52 11.06 24.68
N LYS A 46 11.40 10.54 23.46
CA LYS A 46 12.05 9.28 23.04
C LYS A 46 12.41 9.32 21.56
N TRP A 47 13.59 8.81 21.23
CA TRP A 47 14.09 8.72 19.85
C TRP A 47 14.97 7.48 19.69
N ASN A 48 14.42 6.40 19.15
CA ASN A 48 15.17 5.17 18.87
C ASN A 48 14.79 4.59 17.50
N ASN A 49 15.25 3.37 17.18
CA ASN A 49 15.02 2.75 15.88
C ASN A 49 13.58 2.27 15.66
N GLY A 50 12.82 2.03 16.73
CA GLY A 50 11.47 1.50 16.68
C GLY A 50 10.37 2.50 17.02
N GLU A 51 10.73 3.67 17.58
CA GLU A 51 9.78 4.59 18.17
C GLU A 51 10.32 6.02 18.29
N ILE A 52 9.41 6.97 18.11
CA ILE A 52 9.57 8.40 18.44
C ILE A 52 8.43 8.80 19.36
N VAL A 53 8.73 9.51 20.45
CA VAL A 53 7.72 10.13 21.32
C VAL A 53 8.05 11.61 21.45
N MET A 54 7.09 12.46 21.10
CA MET A 54 7.21 13.92 21.16
C MET A 54 6.65 14.47 22.47
N GLU A 55 6.93 15.74 22.76
CA GLU A 55 6.50 16.41 23.97
C GLU A 55 4.98 16.55 24.07
N ASN A 56 4.29 16.71 22.93
CA ASN A 56 2.84 16.69 22.82
C ASN A 56 2.20 15.31 23.07
N GLU A 57 2.98 14.34 23.55
CA GLU A 57 2.55 12.97 23.87
C GLU A 57 2.17 12.13 22.66
N THR A 58 2.37 12.65 21.44
CA THR A 58 2.18 11.86 20.25
C THR A 58 3.35 10.91 20.05
N LYS A 59 3.02 9.65 19.77
CA LYS A 59 3.94 8.55 19.59
C LYS A 59 3.83 8.00 18.17
N ILE A 60 4.97 7.76 17.55
CA ILE A 60 5.10 7.00 16.31
C ILE A 60 5.91 5.75 16.62
N PHE A 61 5.40 4.57 16.31
CA PHE A 61 6.17 3.33 16.44
C PHE A 61 6.06 2.50 15.17
N CYS A 62 7.08 1.67 14.91
CA CYS A 62 7.09 0.77 13.77
C CYS A 62 7.15 -0.70 14.19
N GLY A 63 6.66 -1.59 13.32
CA GLY A 63 6.66 -3.03 13.58
C GLY A 63 6.28 -3.85 12.35
N ALA A 64 6.33 -5.18 12.47
CA ALA A 64 5.79 -6.06 11.45
C ALA A 64 4.25 -6.08 11.51
N SER A 65 3.61 -6.31 10.37
CA SER A 65 2.16 -6.47 10.22
C SER A 65 1.70 -7.81 10.79
N SER A 66 1.73 -7.94 12.11
CA SER A 66 1.17 -9.08 12.85
C SER A 66 0.01 -8.63 13.72
N SER A 67 -0.98 -9.51 13.93
CA SER A 67 -2.11 -9.25 14.81
C SER A 67 -1.67 -8.90 16.25
N SER A 68 -0.54 -9.45 16.71
CA SER A 68 0.07 -9.17 18.02
C SER A 68 0.67 -7.77 18.15
N SER A 69 1.18 -7.18 17.07
CA SER A 69 1.86 -5.88 17.11
C SER A 69 0.90 -4.71 17.41
N VAL A 70 -0.39 -4.93 17.15
CA VAL A 70 -1.43 -3.89 17.12
C VAL A 70 -2.48 -4.10 18.20
N ARG A 71 -2.70 -5.36 18.61
CA ARG A 71 -3.70 -5.72 19.62
C ARG A 71 -3.39 -5.09 20.98
N GLY A 72 -4.42 -4.48 21.58
CA GLY A 72 -4.31 -3.81 22.87
C GLY A 72 -3.68 -2.40 22.81
N LYS A 73 -3.38 -1.88 21.61
CA LYS A 73 -2.97 -0.49 21.43
C LYS A 73 -4.12 0.31 20.83
N SER A 74 -4.42 1.45 21.43
CA SER A 74 -5.40 2.40 20.90
C SER A 74 -4.75 3.29 19.84
N ILE A 75 -4.71 2.83 18.59
CA ILE A 75 -4.08 3.54 17.48
C ILE A 75 -5.05 4.58 16.90
N ASP A 76 -4.52 5.75 16.56
CA ASP A 76 -5.26 6.85 15.91
C ASP A 76 -4.95 6.93 14.42
N LEU A 77 -3.74 6.57 14.02
CA LEU A 77 -3.29 6.52 12.63
C LEU A 77 -2.52 5.24 12.38
N LEU A 78 -3.04 4.37 11.52
CA LEU A 78 -2.39 3.13 11.11
C LEU A 78 -1.96 3.25 9.66
N LEU A 79 -0.65 3.12 9.42
CA LEU A 79 -0.07 3.02 8.10
C LEU A 79 0.41 1.57 7.91
N VAL A 80 -0.03 0.91 6.85
CA VAL A 80 0.43 -0.42 6.48
C VAL A 80 0.99 -0.39 5.06
N ASP A 81 2.30 -0.57 4.96
CA ASP A 81 3.02 -0.59 3.69
C ASP A 81 3.15 -2.02 3.14
N GLU A 82 3.25 -2.12 1.82
CA GLU A 82 3.26 -3.38 1.05
C GLU A 82 2.13 -4.35 1.45
N PHE A 83 0.92 -3.84 1.69
CA PHE A 83 -0.17 -4.65 2.24
C PHE A 83 -0.51 -5.87 1.39
N ALA A 84 -0.50 -5.74 0.05
CA ALA A 84 -0.79 -6.86 -0.85
C ALA A 84 0.24 -8.00 -0.78
N PHE A 85 1.41 -7.77 -0.17
CA PHE A 85 2.46 -8.78 -0.03
C PHE A 85 2.38 -9.55 1.29
N ILE A 86 1.46 -9.19 2.18
CA ILE A 86 1.14 -9.95 3.38
C ILE A 86 0.35 -11.21 2.98
N ASP A 87 0.60 -12.32 3.65
CA ASP A 87 -0.19 -13.55 3.46
C ASP A 87 -1.68 -13.29 3.74
N ASP A 88 -2.57 -13.84 2.90
CA ASP A 88 -4.02 -13.57 2.96
C ASP A 88 -4.63 -13.94 4.33
N ASN A 89 -4.16 -15.02 4.97
CA ASN A 89 -4.64 -15.41 6.30
C ASN A 89 -4.18 -14.41 7.36
N MET A 90 -2.93 -13.96 7.26
CA MET A 90 -2.38 -12.94 8.16
C MET A 90 -3.08 -11.60 7.98
N ALA A 91 -3.32 -11.17 6.73
CA ALA A 91 -4.03 -9.93 6.41
C ALA A 91 -5.47 -9.97 6.92
N THR A 92 -6.17 -11.10 6.75
CA THR A 92 -7.53 -11.27 7.27
C THR A 92 -7.56 -11.21 8.79
N ALA A 93 -6.68 -11.95 9.48
CA ALA A 93 -6.59 -11.95 10.93
C ALA A 93 -6.19 -10.58 11.49
N PHE A 94 -5.29 -9.87 10.80
CA PHE A 94 -4.90 -8.51 11.10
C PHE A 94 -6.11 -7.57 11.04
N MET A 95 -6.83 -7.58 9.92
CA MET A 95 -8.00 -6.74 9.71
C MET A 95 -9.09 -7.01 10.76
N GLN A 96 -9.43 -8.27 11.00
CA GLN A 96 -10.39 -8.66 12.03
C GLN A 96 -9.98 -8.18 13.44
N SER A 97 -8.67 -8.14 13.73
CA SER A 97 -8.16 -7.68 15.02
C SER A 97 -8.14 -6.15 15.14
N VAL A 98 -7.94 -5.43 14.04
CA VAL A 98 -7.74 -3.97 14.04
C VAL A 98 -9.05 -3.22 13.86
N PHE A 99 -9.92 -3.66 12.95
CA PHE A 99 -11.17 -2.97 12.63
C PHE A 99 -12.04 -2.64 13.85
N PRO A 100 -12.28 -3.56 14.82
CA PRO A 100 -13.10 -3.24 15.98
C PRO A 100 -12.53 -2.07 16.81
N THR A 101 -11.20 -2.03 16.97
CA THR A 101 -10.52 -0.98 17.74
C THR A 101 -10.50 0.37 17.01
N GLN A 102 -10.39 0.35 15.69
CA GLN A 102 -10.44 1.57 14.87
C GLN A 102 -11.86 2.11 14.78
N ALA A 103 -12.86 1.25 14.56
CA ALA A 103 -14.26 1.65 14.45
C ALA A 103 -14.81 2.26 15.75
N ALA A 104 -14.24 1.90 16.91
CA ALA A 104 -14.61 2.50 18.19
C ALA A 104 -14.15 3.96 18.35
N LYS A 105 -13.17 4.42 17.54
CA LYS A 105 -12.66 5.80 17.56
C LYS A 105 -13.21 6.58 16.36
N LYS A 106 -13.87 7.70 16.62
CA LYS A 106 -14.45 8.56 15.58
C LYS A 106 -13.44 9.06 14.54
N ASP A 107 -12.23 9.39 14.99
CA ASP A 107 -11.20 10.03 14.16
C ASP A 107 -10.02 9.09 13.83
N ALA A 108 -10.24 7.78 13.99
CA ALA A 108 -9.26 6.77 13.64
C ALA A 108 -9.07 6.71 12.11
N MET A 109 -7.83 6.67 11.67
CA MET A 109 -7.48 6.60 10.25
C MET A 109 -6.63 5.36 9.97
N MET A 110 -6.91 4.72 8.83
CA MET A 110 -6.13 3.60 8.30
C MET A 110 -5.74 3.90 6.86
N MET A 111 -4.46 3.77 6.56
CA MET A 111 -3.88 3.90 5.22
C MET A 111 -3.22 2.57 4.86
N LEU A 112 -3.66 1.98 3.74
CA LEU A 112 -3.09 0.79 3.15
C LEU A 112 -2.39 1.20 1.85
N ILE A 113 -1.10 0.90 1.75
CA ILE A 113 -0.27 1.24 0.59
C ILE A 113 0.33 -0.06 0.06
N SER A 114 0.25 -0.27 -1.25
CA SER A 114 0.86 -1.42 -1.93
C SER A 114 0.87 -1.24 -3.44
N THR A 115 1.80 -1.91 -4.13
CA THR A 115 1.62 -2.24 -5.54
C THR A 115 0.64 -3.42 -5.68
N PRO A 116 -0.08 -3.53 -6.82
CA PRO A 116 -0.97 -4.66 -7.07
C PRO A 116 -0.23 -6.00 -7.06
N LYS A 117 -0.87 -7.05 -6.53
CA LYS A 117 -0.36 -8.43 -6.54
C LYS A 117 -1.51 -9.41 -6.76
N GLY A 118 -1.82 -9.67 -8.02
CA GLY A 118 -2.95 -10.53 -8.40
C GLY A 118 -4.29 -10.07 -7.82
N MET A 119 -5.23 -11.00 -7.67
CA MET A 119 -6.59 -10.75 -7.18
C MET A 119 -6.74 -11.11 -5.69
N ASN A 120 -5.79 -10.70 -4.87
CA ASN A 120 -5.73 -11.06 -3.46
C ASN A 120 -6.62 -10.16 -2.56
N HIS A 121 -6.44 -10.29 -1.24
CA HIS A 121 -7.16 -9.50 -0.23
C HIS A 121 -7.09 -7.97 -0.45
N PHE A 122 -5.97 -7.42 -0.94
CA PHE A 122 -5.84 -5.99 -1.22
C PHE A 122 -6.66 -5.58 -2.44
N TYR A 123 -6.66 -6.40 -3.50
CA TYR A 123 -7.54 -6.19 -4.65
C TYR A 123 -9.02 -6.21 -4.24
N ALA A 124 -9.44 -7.15 -3.40
CA ALA A 124 -10.82 -7.20 -2.90
C ALA A 124 -11.22 -5.95 -2.11
N ILE A 125 -10.31 -5.39 -1.30
CA ILE A 125 -10.54 -4.12 -0.59
C ILE A 125 -10.64 -2.96 -1.57
N TRP A 126 -9.74 -2.91 -2.55
CA TRP A 126 -9.67 -1.87 -3.58
C TRP A 126 -10.95 -1.82 -4.43
N GLN A 127 -11.43 -2.97 -4.91
CA GLN A 127 -12.67 -3.06 -5.69
C GLN A 127 -13.88 -2.62 -4.88
N LYS A 128 -13.96 -3.01 -3.61
CA LYS A 128 -15.00 -2.51 -2.70
C LYS A 128 -14.92 -1.00 -2.48
N ALA A 129 -13.71 -0.44 -2.38
CA ALA A 129 -13.51 1.00 -2.23
C ALA A 129 -13.97 1.76 -3.49
N LYS A 130 -13.58 1.30 -4.68
CA LYS A 130 -14.06 1.84 -5.96
C LYS A 130 -15.57 1.79 -6.11
N ALA A 131 -16.19 0.71 -5.66
CA ALA A 131 -17.63 0.52 -5.70
C ALA A 131 -18.39 1.23 -4.56
N GLY A 132 -17.70 1.94 -3.64
CA GLY A 132 -18.31 2.57 -2.47
C GLY A 132 -18.91 1.57 -1.47
N LYS A 133 -18.48 0.30 -1.50
CA LYS A 133 -18.95 -0.80 -0.64
C LYS A 133 -18.13 -0.95 0.65
N ASN A 134 -17.12 -0.10 0.86
CA ASN A 134 -16.40 0.03 2.13
C ASN A 134 -16.04 1.51 2.37
N SER A 135 -15.50 1.82 3.56
CA SER A 135 -15.14 3.19 3.95
C SER A 135 -13.76 3.66 3.46
N PHE A 136 -13.05 2.86 2.66
CA PHE A 136 -11.76 3.28 2.11
C PHE A 136 -11.96 4.23 0.94
N ILE A 137 -11.10 5.24 0.86
CA ILE A 137 -11.03 6.16 -0.27
C ILE A 137 -9.92 5.65 -1.19
N PRO A 138 -10.24 5.18 -2.42
CA PRO A 138 -9.22 4.68 -3.33
C PRO A 138 -8.37 5.83 -3.86
N CYS A 139 -7.05 5.67 -3.83
CA CYS A 139 -6.09 6.61 -4.38
C CYS A 139 -5.03 5.84 -5.17
N LYS A 140 -4.82 6.20 -6.44
CA LYS A 140 -3.85 5.56 -7.33
C LYS A 140 -2.87 6.62 -7.83
N VAL A 141 -1.59 6.30 -7.78
CA VAL A 141 -0.51 7.10 -8.38
C VAL A 141 0.21 6.23 -9.39
N GLN A 142 0.35 6.72 -10.62
CA GLN A 142 1.02 6.05 -11.73
C GLN A 142 2.39 6.67 -12.00
N TRP A 143 3.22 5.97 -12.75
CA TRP A 143 4.59 6.39 -13.06
C TRP A 143 4.68 7.77 -13.73
N ASN A 144 3.73 8.12 -14.59
CA ASN A 144 3.70 9.39 -15.31
C ASN A 144 3.29 10.59 -14.44
N GLU A 145 2.84 10.34 -13.21
CA GLU A 145 2.54 11.38 -12.22
C GLU A 145 3.78 11.72 -11.37
N VAL A 146 4.90 11.03 -11.59
CA VAL A 146 6.17 11.29 -10.90
C VAL A 146 7.04 12.19 -11.78
N GLU A 147 7.45 13.33 -11.21
CA GLU A 147 8.35 14.27 -11.89
C GLU A 147 9.65 13.58 -12.34
N GLY A 148 10.04 13.83 -13.58
CA GLY A 148 11.24 13.25 -14.19
C GLY A 148 11.05 11.85 -14.81
N ARG A 149 9.83 11.31 -14.85
CA ARG A 149 9.52 10.08 -15.62
C ARG A 149 8.77 10.43 -16.90
N ASP A 150 9.44 10.24 -18.03
CA ASP A 150 8.90 10.46 -19.36
C ASP A 150 8.76 9.15 -20.15
N GLN A 151 8.34 9.25 -21.41
CA GLN A 151 8.17 8.08 -22.27
C GLN A 151 9.50 7.33 -22.51
N ALA A 152 10.60 8.06 -22.63
CA ALA A 152 11.93 7.46 -22.80
C ALA A 152 12.33 6.65 -21.54
N TRP A 153 11.97 7.12 -20.35
CA TRP A 153 12.12 6.37 -19.12
C TRP A 153 11.29 5.09 -19.13
N LEU A 154 10.03 5.14 -19.57
CA LEU A 154 9.16 3.96 -19.64
C LEU A 154 9.72 2.92 -20.61
N GLU A 155 10.11 3.32 -21.82
CA GLU A 155 10.70 2.44 -22.83
C GLU A 155 11.98 1.79 -22.33
N LYS A 156 12.81 2.56 -21.60
CA LYS A 156 13.98 2.03 -20.90
C LYS A 156 13.60 0.97 -19.87
N GLN A 157 12.59 1.21 -19.02
CA GLN A 157 12.16 0.22 -18.03
C GLN A 157 11.60 -1.04 -18.68
N ILE A 158 10.84 -0.92 -19.77
CA ILE A 158 10.30 -2.06 -20.52
C ILE A 158 11.44 -2.88 -21.11
N ARG A 159 12.42 -2.23 -21.74
CA ARG A 159 13.59 -2.90 -22.31
C ARG A 159 14.41 -3.63 -21.25
N ASP A 160 14.62 -3.00 -20.09
CA ASP A 160 15.53 -3.52 -19.07
C ASP A 160 14.87 -4.60 -18.18
N ASN A 161 13.56 -4.48 -17.89
CA ASN A 161 12.86 -5.36 -16.93
C ASN A 161 11.68 -6.17 -17.53
N GLY A 162 11.27 -5.88 -18.75
CA GLY A 162 10.13 -6.51 -19.42
C GLY A 162 8.78 -5.83 -19.15
N GLU A 163 7.83 -6.05 -20.06
CA GLU A 163 6.51 -5.40 -20.05
C GLU A 163 5.67 -5.77 -18.82
N GLN A 164 5.70 -7.04 -18.41
CA GLN A 164 4.91 -7.53 -17.27
C GLN A 164 5.32 -6.86 -15.96
N PHE A 165 6.64 -6.69 -15.74
CA PHE A 165 7.17 -6.01 -14.56
C PHE A 165 6.71 -4.55 -14.52
N VAL A 166 6.85 -3.83 -15.64
CA VAL A 166 6.45 -2.42 -15.75
C VAL A 166 4.94 -2.25 -15.56
N ALA A 167 4.15 -3.16 -16.14
CA ALA A 167 2.70 -3.17 -15.98
C ALA A 167 2.27 -3.28 -14.50
N GLN A 168 2.89 -4.17 -13.74
CA GLN A 168 2.56 -4.38 -12.33
C GLN A 168 3.12 -3.26 -11.44
N GLU A 169 4.41 -2.96 -11.54
CA GLU A 169 5.13 -2.09 -10.61
C GLU A 169 4.95 -0.59 -10.90
N TYR A 170 4.77 -0.21 -12.17
CA TYR A 170 4.76 1.21 -12.58
C TYR A 170 3.40 1.67 -13.10
N CYS A 171 2.67 0.82 -13.83
CA CYS A 171 1.33 1.16 -14.34
C CYS A 171 0.22 0.83 -13.34
N CYS A 172 0.54 0.09 -12.27
CA CYS A 172 -0.42 -0.35 -11.26
C CYS A 172 -1.64 -1.02 -11.92
N LEU A 173 -1.42 -1.89 -12.91
CA LEU A 173 -2.50 -2.62 -13.56
C LEU A 173 -3.13 -3.61 -12.57
N THR A 174 -4.45 -3.65 -12.57
CA THR A 174 -5.30 -4.50 -11.71
C THR A 174 -6.30 -5.26 -12.58
N GLY A 175 -7.06 -6.20 -12.00
CA GLY A 175 -8.03 -7.04 -12.72
C GLY A 175 -8.95 -6.30 -13.72
N ASP A 176 -9.37 -5.08 -13.40
CA ASP A 176 -10.22 -4.23 -14.25
C ASP A 176 -9.55 -3.73 -15.54
N ASN A 177 -8.22 -3.78 -15.64
CA ASN A 177 -7.50 -3.25 -16.79
C ASN A 177 -7.70 -4.17 -17.99
N GLN A 178 -8.11 -3.59 -19.11
CA GLN A 178 -8.23 -4.31 -20.36
C GLN A 178 -6.85 -4.58 -20.95
N VAL A 179 -6.58 -5.85 -21.24
CA VAL A 179 -5.45 -6.32 -22.04
C VAL A 179 -5.95 -6.82 -23.38
N THR A 180 -5.19 -6.52 -24.42
CA THR A 180 -5.43 -7.07 -25.75
C THR A 180 -4.49 -8.24 -25.94
N ILE A 181 -5.06 -9.43 -26.08
CA ILE A 181 -4.31 -10.66 -26.31
C ILE A 181 -4.34 -10.95 -27.80
N GLU A 182 -3.16 -11.15 -28.38
CA GLU A 182 -3.01 -11.66 -29.73
C GLU A 182 -2.86 -13.18 -29.68
N GLN A 183 -3.89 -13.92 -30.06
CA GLN A 183 -3.84 -15.37 -30.14
C GLN A 183 -3.65 -15.79 -31.59
N LYS A 184 -2.58 -16.55 -31.85
CA LYS A 184 -2.36 -17.18 -33.15
C LYS A 184 -3.10 -18.51 -33.18
N ILE A 185 -4.15 -18.59 -33.99
CA ILE A 185 -4.97 -19.80 -34.16
C ILE A 185 -4.18 -20.80 -35.03
N PRO A 186 -4.40 -22.13 -34.91
CA PRO A 186 -3.70 -23.15 -35.69
C PRO A 186 -3.72 -22.96 -37.23
N ASP A 187 -4.64 -22.16 -37.76
CA ASP A 187 -4.75 -21.81 -39.18
C ASP A 187 -3.83 -20.64 -39.60
N GLY A 188 -3.05 -20.09 -38.66
CA GLY A 188 -2.12 -18.98 -38.89
C GLY A 188 -2.73 -17.59 -38.76
N ARG A 189 -4.04 -17.46 -38.51
CA ARG A 189 -4.69 -16.16 -38.30
C ARG A 189 -4.40 -15.63 -36.89
N ILE A 190 -4.20 -14.33 -36.80
CA ILE A 190 -4.08 -13.61 -35.53
C ILE A 190 -5.46 -13.11 -35.15
N VAL A 191 -5.96 -13.53 -33.99
CA VAL A 191 -7.19 -13.00 -33.41
C VAL A 191 -6.81 -12.16 -32.20
N GLN A 192 -7.18 -10.88 -32.25
CA GLN A 192 -7.06 -9.97 -31.12
C GLN A 192 -8.33 -10.06 -30.28
N ARG A 193 -8.17 -10.36 -28.99
CA ARG A 193 -9.27 -10.28 -28.01
C ARG A 193 -8.88 -9.28 -26.94
N THR A 194 -9.70 -8.25 -26.77
CA THR A 194 -9.60 -7.36 -25.62
C THR A 194 -10.46 -7.94 -24.50
N MET A 195 -9.83 -8.21 -23.35
CA MET A 195 -10.51 -8.68 -22.16
C MET A 195 -9.87 -8.07 -20.92
N SER A 196 -10.60 -8.02 -19.82
CA SER A 196 -10.03 -7.60 -18.55
C SER A 196 -8.95 -8.58 -18.08
N LEU A 197 -7.97 -8.10 -17.31
CA LEU A 197 -6.97 -8.95 -16.66
C LEU A 197 -7.65 -10.06 -15.85
N GLU A 198 -8.75 -9.73 -15.19
CA GLU A 198 -9.56 -10.66 -14.40
C GLU A 198 -10.11 -11.82 -15.25
N GLU A 199 -10.69 -11.52 -16.42
CA GLU A 199 -11.17 -12.54 -17.35
C GLU A 199 -10.02 -13.42 -17.90
N LEU A 200 -8.85 -12.83 -18.16
CA LEU A 200 -7.67 -13.58 -18.59
C LEU A 200 -7.19 -14.56 -17.53
N TYR A 201 -7.08 -14.13 -16.27
CA TYR A 201 -6.63 -15.00 -15.19
C TYR A 201 -7.60 -16.15 -14.91
N LEU A 202 -8.91 -15.88 -14.92
CA LEU A 202 -9.94 -16.92 -14.74
C LEU A 202 -9.85 -18.00 -15.83
N GLN A 203 -9.61 -17.61 -17.09
CA GLN A 203 -9.47 -18.57 -18.19
C GLN A 203 -8.19 -19.42 -18.08
N GLN A 204 -7.12 -18.90 -17.48
CA GLN A 204 -5.90 -19.67 -17.21
C GLN A 204 -6.09 -20.68 -16.06
N GLU A 205 -6.81 -20.31 -15.00
CA GLU A 205 -7.13 -21.23 -13.90
C GLU A 205 -8.11 -22.35 -14.33
N GLU A 206 -9.02 -22.04 -15.26
CA GLU A 206 -9.95 -23.01 -15.86
C GLU A 206 -9.31 -23.88 -16.96
N GLY A 207 -8.05 -23.63 -17.34
CA GLY A 207 -7.34 -24.38 -18.39
C GLY A 207 -7.92 -24.20 -19.79
N LEU A 208 -8.57 -23.06 -20.05
CA LEU A 208 -9.25 -22.73 -21.31
C LEU A 208 -8.37 -21.96 -22.32
N LEU A 209 -7.11 -21.69 -21.96
CA LEU A 209 -6.09 -21.01 -22.78
C LEU A 209 -4.79 -21.80 -22.85
#